data_AF-A0A7K1KV15-F1
#
_entry.id   AF-A0A7K1KV15-F1
#
_cell.length_a   1.000
_cell.length_b   1.000
_cell.length_c   1.000
_cell.angle_alpha   90.00
_cell.angle_beta   90.00
_cell.angle_gamma   90.00
#
_symmetry.space_group_name_H-M   'P 1'
#
loop_
_entity.id
_entity.type
_entity.pdbx_description
1 polymer ?
#
loop_
_entity_poly.entity_id
_entity_poly.type
_entity_poly.pdbx_seq_one_letter_code
_entity_poly.pdbx_strand_id
1 'polypeptide(L)'
;MPDPCLTELRWAGSCLRVAGRVKRAAAPAGVPEVELLLRERDGGCLLRVPASVSAADDAIGFEAMVDVASIEGGYPLPGGLWDVHVAMGGPADCVVLPLGRDRAAAVDASPQRRFLPGSSTVTAYFGFQGGLAIDVGGRPHAAGSAPADLLAWDERDEEVSVTGHLDLQRITMPISGTLNLLERRTRRSYQVFATLEELAGRLGYTARVPVTRAFIDDPLPRGTWDVTLRLGFSGLRRELRVLAPGVPVDVQVWRRLRHVRVVSSTAPDPLTITVGRG
;
A
#
# COMPACT_ATOMS: atom_id res chain seq x y z
N MET A 1 7.00 13.86 17.68
CA MET A 1 8.47 13.80 17.61
C MET A 1 8.87 13.88 16.15
N PRO A 2 10.02 14.50 15.80
CA PRO A 2 10.49 14.49 14.42
C PRO A 2 10.81 13.06 13.97
N ASP A 3 10.43 12.71 12.75
CA ASP A 3 10.73 11.41 12.16
C ASP A 3 12.25 11.25 11.96
N PRO A 4 12.80 10.02 12.06
CA PRO A 4 14.18 9.73 11.69
C PRO A 4 14.40 10.04 10.20
N CYS A 5 15.48 10.76 9.89
CA CYS A 5 15.86 11.06 8.52
C CYS A 5 16.68 9.89 7.95
N LEU A 6 16.14 9.18 6.96
CA LEU A 6 16.86 8.12 6.26
C LEU A 6 17.93 8.73 5.34
N THR A 7 19.19 8.32 5.48
CA THR A 7 20.32 8.85 4.70
C THR A 7 20.86 7.85 3.69
N GLU A 8 20.63 6.55 3.89
CA GLU A 8 21.08 5.50 2.98
C GLU A 8 20.12 4.31 2.97
N LEU A 9 19.85 3.81 1.77
CA LEU A 9 19.15 2.55 1.53
C LEU A 9 19.81 1.89 0.32
N ARG A 10 20.51 0.77 0.52
CA ARG A 10 21.15 0.05 -0.59
C ARG A 10 21.31 -1.44 -0.30
N TRP A 11 21.29 -2.24 -1.37
CA TRP A 11 21.68 -3.65 -1.29
C TRP A 11 23.20 -3.83 -1.31
N ALA A 12 23.69 -4.70 -0.43
CA ALA A 12 25.05 -5.25 -0.43
C ALA A 12 24.95 -6.78 -0.31
N GLY A 13 24.97 -7.48 -1.44
CA GLY A 13 24.68 -8.92 -1.46
C GLY A 13 23.22 -9.21 -1.10
N SER A 14 22.96 -10.07 -0.11
CA SER A 14 21.63 -10.30 0.47
C SER A 14 21.28 -9.29 1.58
N CYS A 15 22.22 -8.43 1.97
CA CYS A 15 22.01 -7.50 3.07
C CYS A 15 21.47 -6.17 2.57
N LEU A 16 20.35 -5.72 3.14
CA LEU A 16 19.87 -4.35 2.97
C LEU A 16 20.57 -3.47 4.01
N ARG A 17 21.42 -2.57 3.54
CA ARG A 17 22.03 -1.53 4.36
C ARG A 17 21.04 -0.39 4.53
N VAL A 18 20.75 -0.05 5.76
CA VAL A 18 19.83 1.02 6.15
C VAL A 18 20.58 1.94 7.11
N ALA A 19 20.74 3.20 6.76
CA ALA A 19 21.38 4.19 7.61
C ALA A 19 20.56 5.48 7.70
N GLY A 20 20.62 6.14 8.83
CA GLY A 20 19.87 7.37 9.05
C GLY A 20 20.37 8.16 10.25
N ARG A 21 19.63 9.23 10.55
CA ARG A 21 19.92 10.14 11.66
C ARG A 21 18.65 10.47 12.44
N VAL A 22 18.80 10.61 13.74
CA VAL A 22 17.76 11.12 14.64
C VAL A 22 18.29 12.37 15.33
N LYS A 23 17.48 13.43 15.37
CA LYS A 23 17.83 14.65 16.11
C LYS A 23 18.03 14.32 17.59
N ARG A 24 19.12 14.80 18.19
CA ARG A 24 19.47 14.47 19.58
C ARG A 24 18.39 14.89 20.60
N ALA A 25 17.70 16.00 20.33
CA ALA A 25 16.57 16.46 21.14
C ALA A 25 15.37 15.50 21.16
N ALA A 26 15.31 14.54 20.23
CA ALA A 26 14.29 13.51 20.14
C ALA A 26 14.77 12.14 20.65
N ALA A 27 16.02 12.03 21.13
CA ALA A 27 16.58 10.79 21.64
C ALA A 27 16.58 10.75 23.18
N PRO A 28 16.50 9.55 23.79
CA PRO A 28 16.75 9.39 25.23
C PRO A 28 18.12 9.94 25.64
N ALA A 29 18.26 10.32 26.92
CA ALA A 29 19.52 10.84 27.44
C ALA A 29 20.64 9.77 27.39
N GLY A 30 21.81 10.13 26.85
CA GLY A 30 22.96 9.23 26.69
C GLY A 30 23.16 8.77 25.24
N VAL A 31 24.00 7.74 25.04
CA VAL A 31 24.09 7.03 23.75
C VAL A 31 23.09 5.86 23.82
N PRO A 32 21.95 5.94 23.13
CA PRO A 32 20.95 4.90 23.20
C PRO A 32 21.42 3.65 22.44
N GLU A 33 20.96 2.48 22.89
CA GLU A 33 20.89 1.31 22.01
C GLU A 33 19.93 1.65 20.87
N VAL A 34 20.33 1.34 19.64
CA VAL A 34 19.51 1.56 18.45
C VAL A 34 19.34 0.24 17.71
N GLU A 35 18.11 -0.07 17.35
CA GLU A 35 17.75 -1.26 16.59
C GLU A 35 16.81 -0.88 15.46
N LEU A 36 16.87 -1.62 14.37
CA LEU A 36 15.76 -1.67 13.42
C LEU A 36 14.76 -2.73 13.86
N LEU A 37 13.50 -2.34 13.90
CA LEU A 37 12.39 -3.25 14.10
C LEU A 37 11.74 -3.53 12.76
N LEU A 38 11.75 -4.80 12.35
CA LEU A 38 10.98 -5.29 11.21
C LEU A 38 9.72 -5.93 11.77
N ARG A 39 8.59 -5.25 11.59
CA ARG A 39 7.29 -5.72 12.05
C ARG A 39 6.50 -6.25 10.88
N GLU A 40 6.09 -7.51 10.93
CA GLU A 40 5.18 -8.06 9.96
C GLU A 40 3.82 -7.34 10.06
N ARG A 41 3.25 -6.94 8.92
CA ARG A 41 2.00 -6.18 8.89
C ARG A 41 0.77 -7.05 9.11
N ASP A 42 0.78 -8.23 8.49
CA ASP A 42 -0.37 -9.16 8.49
C ASP A 42 -0.20 -10.31 9.51
N GLY A 43 1.01 -10.50 10.04
CA GLY A 43 1.32 -11.49 11.07
C GLY A 43 1.92 -10.81 12.30
N GLY A 44 1.96 -11.54 13.42
CA GLY A 44 2.44 -10.98 14.69
C GLY A 44 3.97 -10.91 14.81
N CYS A 45 4.72 -11.27 13.76
CA CYS A 45 6.17 -11.42 13.86
C CYS A 45 6.87 -10.07 14.01
N LEU A 46 7.88 -10.05 14.89
CA LEU A 46 8.73 -8.89 15.14
C LEU A 46 10.18 -9.36 15.17
N LEU A 47 11.01 -8.79 14.29
CA LEU A 47 12.43 -9.05 14.23
C LEU A 47 13.20 -7.79 14.62
N ARG A 48 14.27 -7.96 15.40
CA ARG A 48 15.13 -6.88 15.88
C ARG A 48 16.50 -7.03 15.22
N VAL A 49 16.97 -5.98 14.55
CA VAL A 49 18.27 -5.96 13.91
C VAL A 49 19.12 -4.89 14.59
N PRO A 50 20.21 -5.26 15.27
CA PRO A 50 21.09 -4.30 15.92
C PRO A 50 21.64 -3.27 14.92
N ALA A 51 21.71 -2.01 15.34
CA ALA A 51 22.35 -0.94 14.58
C ALA A 51 23.65 -0.51 15.28
N SER A 52 24.66 -0.21 14.49
CA SER A 52 25.82 0.55 14.97
C SER A 52 25.44 2.01 15.12
N VAL A 53 25.95 2.66 16.18
CA VAL A 53 25.60 4.03 16.55
C VAL A 53 26.83 4.92 16.44
N SER A 54 26.65 6.09 15.85
CA SER A 54 27.66 7.15 15.82
C SER A 54 27.06 8.44 16.36
N ALA A 55 27.74 9.09 17.30
CA ALA A 55 27.31 10.37 17.84
C ALA A 55 27.92 11.52 17.03
N ALA A 56 27.06 12.42 16.56
CA ALA A 56 27.44 13.77 16.12
C ALA A 56 26.86 14.81 17.10
N ASP A 57 27.32 16.06 17.01
CA ASP A 57 26.97 17.09 17.99
C ASP A 57 25.45 17.35 18.09
N ASP A 58 24.73 17.28 16.97
CA ASP A 58 23.29 17.59 16.88
C ASP A 58 22.39 16.38 16.55
N ALA A 59 22.97 15.24 16.20
CA ALA A 59 22.24 14.05 15.77
C ALA A 59 22.93 12.74 16.16
N ILE A 60 22.11 11.69 16.28
CA ILE A 60 22.55 10.31 16.45
C ILE A 60 22.44 9.61 15.10
N GLY A 61 23.57 9.24 14.53
CA GLY A 61 23.64 8.42 13.33
C GLY A 61 23.49 6.94 13.67
N PHE A 62 22.77 6.20 12.84
CA PHE A 62 22.64 4.76 12.97
C PHE A 62 22.88 4.08 11.62
N GLU A 63 23.44 2.87 11.66
CA GLU A 63 23.59 1.99 10.49
C GLU A 63 23.29 0.55 10.89
N ALA A 64 22.39 -0.10 10.16
CA ALA A 64 22.03 -1.50 10.34
C ALA A 64 22.12 -2.28 9.02
N MET A 65 22.46 -3.55 9.14
CA MET A 65 22.53 -4.50 8.03
C MET A 65 21.46 -5.57 8.21
N VAL A 66 20.45 -5.57 7.35
CA VAL A 66 19.38 -6.57 7.36
C VAL A 66 19.71 -7.66 6.35
N ASP A 67 20.32 -8.77 6.77
CA ASP A 67 20.52 -9.92 5.89
C ASP A 67 19.21 -10.69 5.70
N VAL A 68 18.52 -10.44 4.59
CA VAL A 68 17.22 -11.07 4.32
C VAL A 68 17.35 -12.55 3.92
N ALA A 69 18.57 -13.04 3.65
CA ALA A 69 18.81 -14.46 3.41
C ALA A 69 19.11 -15.23 4.70
N SER A 70 19.48 -14.54 5.78
CA SER A 70 19.89 -15.13 7.06
C SER A 70 19.64 -14.14 8.21
N ILE A 71 18.39 -14.02 8.64
CA ILE A 71 18.02 -13.08 9.71
C ILE A 71 18.22 -13.68 11.10
N GLU A 72 17.27 -14.47 11.59
CA GLU A 72 17.27 -15.09 12.92
C GLU A 72 17.40 -16.60 12.76
N GLY A 73 18.36 -17.20 13.47
CA GLY A 73 18.64 -18.64 13.36
C GLY A 73 19.22 -19.09 12.02
N GLY A 74 19.67 -18.16 11.17
CA GLY A 74 20.23 -18.47 9.85
C GLY A 74 19.19 -18.66 8.74
N TYR A 75 17.91 -18.42 9.02
CA TYR A 75 16.83 -18.61 8.05
C TYR A 75 16.54 -17.30 7.27
N PRO A 76 16.06 -17.40 6.02
CA PRO A 76 15.62 -16.24 5.27
C PRO A 76 14.47 -15.50 5.96
N LEU A 77 14.35 -14.20 5.68
CA LEU A 77 13.21 -13.40 6.12
C LEU A 77 11.91 -14.04 5.60
N PRO A 78 10.92 -14.35 6.46
CA PRO A 78 9.71 -15.01 6.02
C PRO A 78 8.92 -14.19 4.99
N GLY A 79 8.19 -14.89 4.13
CA GLY A 79 7.31 -14.29 3.13
C GLY A 79 6.24 -13.44 3.78
N GLY A 80 6.09 -12.19 3.34
CA GLY A 80 5.18 -11.23 3.96
C GLY A 80 5.56 -9.78 3.68
N LEU A 81 4.79 -8.86 4.25
CA LEU A 81 5.04 -7.42 4.20
C LEU A 81 5.52 -6.95 5.57
N TRP A 82 6.70 -6.35 5.60
CA TRP A 82 7.40 -5.93 6.81
C TRP A 82 7.56 -4.41 6.84
N ASP A 83 7.10 -3.78 7.91
CA ASP A 83 7.28 -2.36 8.17
C ASP A 83 8.54 -2.10 8.98
N VAL A 84 9.39 -1.19 8.51
CA VAL A 84 10.68 -0.89 9.13
C VAL A 84 10.56 0.33 10.04
N HIS A 85 10.91 0.15 11.31
CA HIS A 85 10.93 1.19 12.32
C HIS A 85 12.33 1.28 12.96
N VAL A 86 12.66 2.43 13.53
CA VAL A 86 13.83 2.60 14.38
C VAL A 86 13.37 2.57 15.83
N ALA A 87 13.94 1.69 16.64
CA ALA A 87 13.81 1.69 18.09
C ALA A 87 15.06 2.31 18.71
N MET A 88 14.86 3.18 19.70
CA MET A 88 15.96 3.81 20.46
C MET A 88 15.70 3.72 21.95
N GLY A 89 16.74 3.41 22.71
CA GLY A 89 16.71 3.33 24.17
C GLY A 89 16.63 1.89 24.67
N GLY A 90 16.79 1.73 25.99
CA GLY A 90 16.71 0.43 26.64
C GLY A 90 15.27 -0.10 26.74
N PRO A 91 15.08 -1.35 27.19
CA PRO A 91 13.77 -2.02 27.22
C PRO A 91 12.67 -1.26 27.98
N ALA A 92 13.02 -0.47 29.00
CA ALA A 92 12.05 0.28 29.81
C ALA A 92 11.56 1.59 29.15
N ASP A 93 12.41 2.21 28.31
CA ASP A 93 12.18 3.57 27.76
C ASP A 93 12.33 3.60 26.23
N CYS A 94 11.93 2.50 25.57
CA CYS A 94 12.09 2.32 24.13
C CYS A 94 11.14 3.22 23.34
N VAL A 95 11.71 4.13 22.54
CA VAL A 95 10.96 4.95 21.59
C VAL A 95 11.02 4.29 20.21
N VAL A 96 9.86 3.99 19.64
CA VAL A 96 9.73 3.41 18.30
C VAL A 96 9.24 4.46 17.32
N LEU A 97 10.00 4.73 16.26
CA LEU A 97 9.69 5.73 15.25
C LEU A 97 9.60 5.10 13.86
N PRO A 98 8.62 5.49 13.01
CA PRO A 98 8.54 5.01 11.63
C PRO A 98 9.73 5.54 10.82
N LEU A 99 10.34 4.68 9.99
CA LEU A 99 11.47 5.07 9.14
C LEU A 99 11.01 5.34 7.69
N GLY A 100 11.62 6.32 7.02
CA GLY A 100 11.48 6.55 5.57
C GLY A 100 10.62 7.76 5.16
N ARG A 101 9.77 8.26 6.07
CA ARG A 101 8.95 9.47 5.85
C ARG A 101 9.82 10.69 5.57
N ASP A 102 10.80 10.91 6.44
CA ASP A 102 11.89 11.86 6.20
C ASP A 102 13.10 11.14 5.60
N ARG A 103 13.70 11.73 4.57
CA ARG A 103 14.83 11.15 3.83
C ARG A 103 15.67 12.22 3.15
N ALA A 104 16.97 11.99 3.14
CA ALA A 104 17.92 12.82 2.40
C ALA A 104 17.65 12.74 0.89
N ALA A 105 17.89 13.83 0.17
CA ALA A 105 17.64 13.92 -1.27
C ALA A 105 18.43 12.90 -2.11
N ALA A 106 19.55 12.40 -1.59
CA ALA A 106 20.39 11.39 -2.24
C ALA A 106 19.84 9.96 -2.12
N VAL A 107 18.83 9.72 -1.27
CA VAL A 107 18.22 8.39 -1.15
C VAL A 107 17.33 8.13 -2.36
N ASP A 108 17.69 7.12 -3.16
CA ASP A 108 16.85 6.64 -4.25
C ASP A 108 15.53 6.08 -3.67
N ALA A 109 14.43 6.70 -4.05
CA ALA A 109 13.09 6.34 -3.62
C ALA A 109 12.41 5.31 -4.54
N SER A 110 13.11 4.84 -5.57
CA SER A 110 12.67 3.75 -6.43
C SER A 110 12.66 2.43 -5.65
N PRO A 111 11.69 1.52 -5.90
CA PRO A 111 11.71 0.19 -5.30
C PRO A 111 12.98 -0.58 -5.63
N GLN A 112 13.72 -0.99 -4.61
CA GLN A 112 14.97 -1.74 -4.75
C GLN A 112 14.68 -3.23 -4.61
N ARG A 113 14.70 -3.94 -5.75
CA ARG A 113 14.43 -5.38 -5.81
C ARG A 113 15.72 -6.20 -5.69
N ARG A 114 15.62 -7.32 -4.97
CA ARG A 114 16.61 -8.38 -4.89
C ARG A 114 15.95 -9.74 -5.09
N PHE A 115 16.66 -10.68 -5.69
CA PHE A 115 16.24 -12.07 -5.78
C PHE A 115 17.12 -12.90 -4.83
N LEU A 116 16.49 -13.66 -3.94
CA LEU A 116 17.15 -14.61 -3.06
C LEU A 116 17.26 -15.99 -3.73
N PRO A 117 18.15 -16.87 -3.23
CA PRO A 117 18.12 -18.28 -3.58
C PRO A 117 16.71 -18.87 -3.43
N GLY A 118 16.31 -19.73 -4.36
CA GLY A 118 14.94 -20.27 -4.41
C GLY A 118 13.89 -19.34 -5.03
N SER A 119 14.32 -18.32 -5.80
CA SER A 119 13.46 -17.41 -6.58
C SER A 119 12.52 -16.54 -5.75
N SER A 120 12.78 -16.41 -4.45
CA SER A 120 12.04 -15.47 -3.60
C SER A 120 12.46 -14.04 -3.93
N THR A 121 11.51 -13.21 -4.32
CA THR A 121 11.75 -11.79 -4.59
C THR A 121 11.62 -11.00 -3.28
N VAL A 122 12.59 -10.17 -2.98
CA VAL A 122 12.54 -9.21 -1.87
C VAL A 122 12.61 -7.81 -2.44
N THR A 123 11.69 -6.94 -2.04
CA THR A 123 11.65 -5.56 -2.53
C THR A 123 11.60 -4.61 -1.34
N ALA A 124 12.62 -3.77 -1.19
CA ALA A 124 12.60 -2.63 -0.29
C ALA A 124 12.01 -1.43 -1.02
N TYR A 125 10.99 -0.77 -0.46
CA TYR A 125 10.31 0.33 -1.11
C TYR A 125 9.66 1.28 -0.09
N PHE A 126 9.29 2.48 -0.54
CA PHE A 126 8.55 3.44 0.27
C PHE A 126 7.06 3.30 -0.03
N GLY A 127 6.25 3.05 1.00
CA GLY A 127 4.80 2.98 0.89
C GLY A 127 4.15 4.34 0.62
N PHE A 128 2.85 4.32 0.37
CA PHE A 128 2.02 5.52 0.11
C PHE A 128 2.09 6.57 1.22
N GLN A 129 2.24 6.11 2.47
CA GLN A 129 2.43 6.95 3.66
C GLN A 129 3.90 7.34 3.92
N GLY A 130 4.80 7.08 2.96
CA GLY A 130 6.23 7.40 3.03
C GLY A 130 7.09 6.43 3.84
N GLY A 131 6.50 5.51 4.62
CA GLY A 131 7.26 4.55 5.43
C GLY A 131 8.02 3.52 4.58
N LEU A 132 9.22 3.14 5.03
CA LEU A 132 10.03 2.08 4.44
C LEU A 132 9.41 0.72 4.76
N ALA A 133 9.20 -0.09 3.73
CA ALA A 133 8.69 -1.45 3.84
C ALA A 133 9.54 -2.43 3.02
N ILE A 134 9.53 -3.69 3.45
CA ILE A 134 10.16 -4.82 2.77
C ILE A 134 9.06 -5.83 2.44
N ASP A 135 8.84 -6.09 1.15
CA ASP A 135 7.93 -7.14 0.66
C ASP A 135 8.75 -8.36 0.26
N VAL A 136 8.42 -9.52 0.85
CA VAL A 136 9.02 -10.81 0.55
C VAL A 136 7.98 -11.70 -0.13
N GLY A 137 8.22 -12.00 -1.40
CA GLY A 137 7.41 -12.90 -2.22
C GLY A 137 6.37 -12.20 -3.10
N GLY A 138 6.14 -10.89 -2.97
CA GLY A 138 5.29 -10.10 -3.88
C GLY A 138 3.81 -10.47 -3.83
N ARG A 139 3.35 -11.03 -2.71
CA ARG A 139 1.94 -11.40 -2.56
C ARG A 139 1.05 -10.14 -2.52
N PRO A 140 -0.22 -10.23 -2.92
CA PRO A 140 -1.16 -9.13 -2.69
C PRO A 140 -1.34 -8.91 -1.19
N HIS A 141 -1.22 -7.66 -0.74
CA HIS A 141 -1.40 -7.28 0.66
C HIS A 141 -2.50 -6.22 0.81
N ALA A 142 -3.26 -6.31 1.90
CA ALA A 142 -4.20 -5.27 2.28
C ALA A 142 -3.45 -3.96 2.61
N ALA A 143 -3.96 -2.85 2.10
CA ALA A 143 -3.32 -1.55 2.17
C ALA A 143 -4.24 -0.47 2.75
N GLY A 144 -5.22 -0.88 3.55
CA GLY A 144 -6.21 0.00 4.17
C GLY A 144 -7.38 0.28 3.23
N SER A 145 -7.83 1.53 3.23
CA SER A 145 -9.00 1.98 2.49
C SER A 145 -8.73 3.19 1.62
N ALA A 146 -9.49 3.32 0.54
CA ALA A 146 -9.50 4.48 -0.34
C ALA A 146 -10.94 5.06 -0.39
N PRO A 147 -11.14 6.37 -0.22
CA PRO A 147 -12.45 6.96 -0.44
C PRO A 147 -12.81 6.93 -1.93
N ALA A 148 -14.05 6.58 -2.25
CA ALA A 148 -14.66 7.05 -3.50
C ALA A 148 -15.29 8.41 -3.20
N ASP A 149 -14.95 9.41 -4.01
CA ASP A 149 -15.46 10.77 -3.90
C ASP A 149 -16.82 10.90 -4.60
N LEU A 150 -16.99 10.19 -5.71
CA LEU A 150 -18.17 10.24 -6.54
C LEU A 150 -18.47 8.87 -7.15
N LEU A 151 -19.76 8.54 -7.15
CA LEU A 151 -20.34 7.51 -7.99
C LEU A 151 -21.34 8.19 -8.92
N ALA A 152 -21.21 7.93 -10.22
CA ALA A 152 -22.11 8.48 -11.22
C ALA A 152 -22.52 7.41 -12.22
N TRP A 153 -23.77 7.48 -12.67
CA TRP A 153 -24.22 6.76 -13.86
C TRP A 153 -23.91 7.60 -15.09
N ASP A 154 -23.19 7.01 -16.04
CA ASP A 154 -23.01 7.59 -17.37
C ASP A 154 -24.09 7.04 -18.31
N GLU A 155 -25.06 7.89 -18.68
CA GLU A 155 -26.15 7.49 -19.57
C GLU A 155 -25.68 7.19 -21.00
N ARG A 156 -24.58 7.79 -21.44
CA ARG A 156 -24.10 7.67 -22.82
C ARG A 156 -23.45 6.31 -23.05
N ASP A 157 -22.57 5.93 -22.13
CA ASP A 157 -21.82 4.68 -22.23
C ASP A 157 -22.47 3.53 -21.43
N GLU A 158 -23.51 3.86 -20.64
CA GLU A 158 -24.24 2.93 -19.77
C GLU A 158 -23.33 2.22 -18.74
N GLU A 159 -22.46 3.02 -18.11
CA GLU A 159 -21.45 2.59 -17.14
C GLU A 159 -21.63 3.27 -15.78
N VAL A 160 -21.19 2.59 -14.71
CA VAL A 160 -21.01 3.25 -13.41
C VAL A 160 -19.58 3.77 -13.32
N SER A 161 -19.42 5.09 -13.26
CA SER A 161 -18.14 5.73 -12.98
C SER A 161 -17.88 5.77 -11.48
N VAL A 162 -16.73 5.25 -11.07
CA VAL A 162 -16.21 5.30 -9.71
C VAL A 162 -14.99 6.19 -9.70
N THR A 163 -15.08 7.35 -9.05
CA THR A 163 -13.98 8.31 -8.93
C THR A 163 -13.63 8.50 -7.46
N GLY A 164 -12.34 8.57 -7.15
CA GLY A 164 -11.85 8.84 -5.81
C GLY A 164 -10.41 9.32 -5.79
N HIS A 165 -9.82 9.38 -4.60
CA HIS A 165 -8.42 9.76 -4.44
C HIS A 165 -7.69 8.91 -3.40
N LEU A 166 -6.36 9.02 -3.44
CA LEU A 166 -5.45 8.54 -2.41
C LEU A 166 -4.60 9.73 -1.95
N ASP A 167 -4.54 9.95 -0.65
CA ASP A 167 -3.58 10.89 -0.07
C ASP A 167 -2.18 10.28 -0.16
N LEU A 168 -1.34 10.88 -1.00
CA LEU A 168 0.02 10.39 -1.22
C LEU A 168 1.00 11.48 -0.83
N GLN A 169 1.93 11.14 0.07
CA GLN A 169 2.98 12.09 0.42
C GLN A 169 3.92 12.34 -0.76
N ARG A 170 4.33 11.28 -1.48
CA ARG A 170 5.12 11.33 -2.72
C ARG A 170 4.94 10.06 -3.54
N ILE A 171 4.68 10.20 -4.84
CA ILE A 171 4.81 9.12 -5.82
C ILE A 171 6.23 9.17 -6.38
N THR A 172 6.99 8.11 -6.23
CA THR A 172 8.39 8.04 -6.73
C THR A 172 8.56 6.96 -7.79
N MET A 173 7.46 6.36 -8.26
CA MET A 173 7.47 5.24 -9.17
C MET A 173 6.18 5.20 -10.00
N PRO A 174 6.21 4.61 -11.21
CA PRO A 174 4.99 4.35 -11.97
C PRO A 174 4.05 3.41 -11.22
N ILE A 175 2.77 3.78 -11.15
CA ILE A 175 1.70 3.00 -10.52
C ILE A 175 0.65 2.68 -11.59
N SER A 176 0.13 1.46 -11.59
CA SER A 176 -1.06 1.08 -12.34
C SER A 176 -2.23 0.82 -11.39
N GLY A 177 -3.44 1.13 -11.86
CA GLY A 177 -4.68 0.99 -11.09
C GLY A 177 -5.65 0.00 -11.74
N THR A 178 -6.30 -0.83 -10.92
CA THR A 178 -7.39 -1.71 -11.37
C THR A 178 -8.44 -1.76 -10.29
N LEU A 179 -9.69 -1.51 -10.64
CA LEU A 179 -10.82 -1.77 -9.74
C LEU A 179 -11.19 -3.24 -9.86
N ASN A 180 -11.10 -3.98 -8.76
CA ASN A 180 -11.48 -5.37 -8.66
C ASN A 180 -12.80 -5.49 -7.89
N LEU A 181 -13.81 -6.01 -8.57
CA LEU A 181 -15.14 -6.27 -8.06
C LEU A 181 -15.25 -7.77 -7.76
N LEU A 182 -15.58 -8.13 -6.52
CA LEU A 182 -15.69 -9.53 -6.09
C LEU A 182 -17.14 -9.86 -5.72
N GLU A 183 -17.76 -10.78 -6.45
CA GLU A 183 -19.15 -11.17 -6.20
C GLU A 183 -19.26 -11.98 -4.89
N ARG A 184 -20.17 -11.58 -4.01
CA ARG A 184 -20.24 -12.10 -2.63
C ARG A 184 -20.49 -13.60 -2.52
N ARG A 185 -21.34 -14.17 -3.38
CA ARG A 185 -21.81 -15.57 -3.26
C ARG A 185 -20.89 -16.55 -3.98
N THR A 186 -20.47 -16.18 -5.17
CA THR A 186 -19.73 -17.01 -6.12
C THR A 186 -18.23 -16.75 -6.08
N ARG A 187 -17.80 -15.66 -5.44
CA ARG A 187 -16.40 -15.22 -5.36
C ARG A 187 -15.75 -15.00 -6.73
N ARG A 188 -16.56 -14.79 -7.77
CA ARG A 188 -16.08 -14.41 -9.10
C ARG A 188 -15.52 -12.99 -9.05
N SER A 189 -14.38 -12.76 -9.70
CA SER A 189 -13.82 -11.41 -9.85
C SER A 189 -14.17 -10.82 -11.20
N TYR A 190 -14.45 -9.53 -11.22
CA TYR A 190 -14.56 -8.70 -12.41
C TYR A 190 -13.59 -7.53 -12.26
N GLN A 191 -12.78 -7.24 -13.28
CA GLN A 191 -11.71 -6.25 -13.20
C GLN A 191 -11.88 -5.20 -14.28
N VAL A 192 -11.73 -3.94 -13.90
CA VAL A 192 -11.69 -2.82 -14.84
C VAL A 192 -10.46 -1.97 -14.56
N PHE A 193 -9.83 -1.45 -15.62
CA PHE A 193 -8.72 -0.54 -15.46
C PHE A 193 -9.18 0.75 -14.78
N ALA A 194 -8.36 1.25 -13.86
CA ALA A 194 -8.54 2.57 -13.28
C ALA A 194 -7.52 3.50 -13.92
N THR A 195 -8.00 4.59 -14.53
CA THR A 195 -7.14 5.71 -14.92
C THR A 195 -6.65 6.38 -13.65
N LEU A 196 -5.35 6.66 -13.59
CA LEU A 196 -4.71 7.32 -12.47
C LEU A 196 -4.21 8.69 -12.92
N GLU A 197 -4.49 9.72 -12.13
CA GLU A 197 -4.08 11.10 -12.39
C GLU A 197 -3.37 11.67 -11.17
N GLU A 198 -2.12 12.11 -11.35
CA GLU A 198 -1.36 12.77 -10.31
C GLU A 198 -1.82 14.22 -10.16
N LEU A 199 -2.28 14.57 -8.97
CA LEU A 199 -2.66 15.93 -8.59
C LEU A 199 -1.78 16.33 -7.39
N ALA A 200 -1.59 17.62 -7.14
CA ALA A 200 -0.70 18.09 -6.07
C ALA A 200 -1.03 17.43 -4.71
N GLY A 201 -0.19 16.48 -4.27
CA GLY A 201 -0.34 15.75 -3.00
C GLY A 201 -1.36 14.59 -2.98
N ARG A 202 -1.94 14.21 -4.13
CA ARG A 202 -2.92 13.12 -4.21
C ARG A 202 -2.88 12.38 -5.54
N LEU A 203 -3.30 11.13 -5.54
CA LEU A 203 -3.52 10.35 -6.76
C LEU A 203 -5.02 10.15 -6.96
N GLY A 204 -5.58 10.85 -7.93
CA GLY A 204 -6.95 10.62 -8.38
C GLY A 204 -7.02 9.27 -9.10
N TYR A 205 -8.11 8.55 -8.89
CA TYR A 205 -8.42 7.35 -9.66
C TYR A 205 -9.83 7.46 -10.22
N THR A 206 -10.02 6.98 -11.46
CA THR A 206 -11.33 6.84 -12.08
C THR A 206 -11.42 5.49 -12.78
N ALA A 207 -12.44 4.72 -12.45
CA ALA A 207 -12.74 3.44 -13.07
C ALA A 207 -14.18 3.46 -13.60
N ARG A 208 -14.39 2.92 -14.79
CA ARG A 208 -15.72 2.78 -15.38
C ARG A 208 -16.13 1.33 -15.41
N VAL A 209 -17.27 1.03 -14.81
CA VAL A 209 -17.79 -0.32 -14.65
C VAL A 209 -18.96 -0.51 -15.61
N PRO A 210 -18.78 -1.25 -16.71
CA PRO A 210 -19.84 -1.46 -17.69
C PRO A 210 -20.93 -2.38 -17.13
N VAL A 211 -22.20 -1.97 -17.19
CA VAL A 211 -23.30 -2.75 -16.57
C VAL A 211 -24.26 -3.35 -17.60
N THR A 212 -24.44 -2.70 -18.74
CA THR A 212 -25.39 -3.11 -19.80
C THR A 212 -24.68 -3.58 -21.06
N ARG A 213 -23.63 -2.86 -21.47
CA ARG A 213 -22.80 -3.08 -22.66
C ARG A 213 -21.35 -2.89 -22.27
N ALA A 214 -20.47 -3.63 -22.91
CA ALA A 214 -19.04 -3.36 -22.87
C ALA A 214 -18.51 -3.51 -24.29
N PHE A 215 -17.60 -2.61 -24.67
CA PHE A 215 -16.99 -2.61 -26.00
C PHE A 215 -15.96 -3.73 -26.18
N ILE A 216 -15.37 -4.20 -25.08
CA ILE A 216 -14.27 -5.18 -25.08
C ILE A 216 -14.64 -6.42 -24.26
N ASP A 217 -15.14 -6.23 -23.03
CA ASP A 217 -15.47 -7.33 -22.09
C ASP A 217 -16.98 -7.63 -22.02
N ASP A 218 -17.36 -8.66 -21.27
CA ASP A 218 -18.77 -8.87 -20.89
C ASP A 218 -19.20 -7.81 -19.85
N PRO A 219 -20.43 -7.28 -19.89
CA PRO A 219 -20.91 -6.35 -18.87
C PRO A 219 -21.07 -7.03 -17.51
N LEU A 220 -20.88 -6.26 -16.42
CA LEU A 220 -20.90 -6.73 -15.04
C LEU A 220 -22.11 -7.66 -14.79
N PRO A 221 -21.88 -8.93 -14.41
CA PRO A 221 -22.97 -9.86 -14.19
C PRO A 221 -23.86 -9.45 -13.00
N ARG A 222 -25.06 -10.04 -12.94
CA ARG A 222 -25.94 -9.85 -11.78
C ARG A 222 -25.28 -10.38 -10.51
N GLY A 223 -25.50 -9.68 -9.41
CA GLY A 223 -24.93 -10.02 -8.10
C GLY A 223 -24.67 -8.78 -7.26
N THR A 224 -24.14 -9.00 -6.06
CA THR A 224 -23.62 -7.94 -5.20
C THR A 224 -22.11 -8.07 -5.15
N TRP A 225 -21.43 -6.99 -5.51
CA TRP A 225 -20.00 -6.97 -5.76
C TRP A 225 -19.31 -6.07 -4.75
N ASP A 226 -18.37 -6.62 -3.98
CA ASP A 226 -17.49 -5.84 -3.10
C ASP A 226 -16.37 -5.21 -3.94
N VAL A 227 -16.10 -3.91 -3.72
CA VAL A 227 -15.17 -3.14 -4.55
C VAL A 227 -13.84 -2.91 -3.85
N THR A 228 -12.75 -3.23 -4.54
CA THR A 228 -11.36 -3.04 -4.10
C THR A 228 -10.55 -2.34 -5.17
N LEU A 229 -9.74 -1.34 -4.79
CA LEU A 229 -8.76 -0.72 -5.67
C LEU A 229 -7.45 -1.49 -5.54
N ARG A 230 -6.94 -2.02 -6.65
CA ARG A 230 -5.64 -2.68 -6.74
C ARG A 230 -4.63 -1.73 -7.36
N LEU A 231 -3.56 -1.45 -6.61
CA LEU A 231 -2.41 -0.73 -7.11
C LEU A 231 -1.28 -1.71 -7.42
N GLY A 232 -0.75 -1.62 -8.63
CA GLY A 232 0.43 -2.34 -9.09
C GLY A 232 1.62 -1.41 -9.25
N PHE A 233 2.76 -1.77 -8.67
CA PHE A 233 4.02 -1.03 -8.86
C PHE A 233 5.20 -1.95 -8.60
N SER A 234 6.21 -1.94 -9.48
CA SER A 234 7.42 -2.76 -9.34
C SER A 234 7.15 -4.21 -8.95
N GLY A 235 6.18 -4.88 -9.61
CA GLY A 235 5.79 -6.27 -9.34
C GLY A 235 5.09 -6.51 -8.01
N LEU A 236 4.87 -5.47 -7.21
CA LEU A 236 4.10 -5.47 -5.98
C LEU A 236 2.64 -5.19 -6.27
N ARG A 237 1.76 -5.73 -5.41
CA ARG A 237 0.31 -5.48 -5.47
C ARG A 237 -0.22 -5.08 -4.10
N ARG A 238 -1.01 -3.99 -4.07
CA ARG A 238 -1.67 -3.49 -2.86
C ARG A 238 -3.17 -3.37 -3.10
N GLU A 239 -3.94 -3.90 -2.16
CA GLU A 239 -5.40 -3.92 -2.23
C GLU A 239 -5.97 -2.95 -1.20
N LEU A 240 -6.66 -1.91 -1.67
CA LEU A 240 -7.36 -0.96 -0.84
C LEU A 240 -8.85 -1.24 -0.91
N ARG A 241 -9.52 -1.32 0.24
CA ARG A 241 -10.97 -1.36 0.29
C ARG A 241 -11.53 0.00 -0.12
N VAL A 242 -12.41 0.04 -1.11
CA VAL A 242 -13.04 1.30 -1.49
C VAL A 242 -14.18 1.60 -0.53
N LEU A 243 -14.26 2.82 -0.01
CA LEU A 243 -15.36 3.31 0.82
C LEU A 243 -16.38 4.03 -0.06
N ALA A 244 -17.68 3.82 0.19
CA ALA A 244 -18.72 4.49 -0.59
C ALA A 244 -18.77 6.00 -0.30
N PRO A 245 -19.14 6.84 -1.29
CA PRO A 245 -19.43 8.25 -1.06
C PRO A 245 -20.80 8.42 -0.36
N GLY A 246 -21.11 9.65 0.03
CA GLY A 246 -22.41 9.97 0.65
C GLY A 246 -23.61 9.84 -0.30
N VAL A 247 -23.39 9.99 -1.61
CA VAL A 247 -24.45 9.90 -2.63
C VAL A 247 -24.29 8.59 -3.42
N PRO A 248 -25.25 7.65 -3.34
CA PRO A 248 -25.17 6.40 -4.08
C PRO A 248 -25.60 6.58 -5.54
N VAL A 249 -25.29 5.59 -6.36
CA VAL A 249 -25.98 5.35 -7.62
C VAL A 249 -27.20 4.47 -7.35
N ASP A 250 -28.36 4.86 -7.87
CA ASP A 250 -29.58 4.05 -7.91
C ASP A 250 -30.32 4.33 -9.21
N VAL A 251 -30.14 3.46 -10.20
CA VAL A 251 -30.70 3.65 -11.55
C VAL A 251 -31.37 2.38 -12.05
N GLN A 252 -32.41 2.55 -12.87
CA GLN A 252 -33.01 1.45 -13.63
C GLN A 252 -32.53 1.52 -15.07
N VAL A 253 -31.91 0.43 -15.53
CA VAL A 253 -31.29 0.34 -16.85
C VAL A 253 -31.89 -0.81 -17.64
N TRP A 254 -31.90 -0.71 -18.96
CA TRP A 254 -32.45 -1.74 -19.82
C TRP A 254 -31.35 -2.69 -20.31
N ARG A 255 -31.39 -3.97 -19.92
CA ARG A 255 -30.40 -4.98 -20.31
C ARG A 255 -31.09 -6.19 -20.93
N ARG A 256 -30.77 -6.50 -22.20
CA ARG A 256 -31.29 -7.66 -22.95
C ARG A 256 -32.82 -7.83 -22.79
N LEU A 257 -33.58 -6.76 -23.07
CA LEU A 257 -35.06 -6.71 -23.00
C LEU A 257 -35.66 -6.78 -21.59
N ARG A 258 -34.88 -6.51 -20.54
CA ARG A 258 -35.38 -6.46 -19.16
C ARG A 258 -34.82 -5.27 -18.41
N HIS A 259 -35.64 -4.65 -17.56
CA HIS A 259 -35.13 -3.70 -16.56
C HIS A 259 -34.25 -4.42 -15.54
N VAL A 260 -33.13 -3.79 -15.24
CA VAL A 260 -32.18 -4.18 -14.20
C VAL A 260 -31.94 -2.94 -13.36
N ARG A 261 -31.96 -3.09 -12.04
CA ARG A 261 -31.63 -2.02 -11.12
C ARG A 261 -30.15 -2.12 -10.76
N VAL A 262 -29.47 -0.97 -10.75
CA VAL A 262 -28.07 -0.83 -10.35
C VAL A 262 -28.04 0.06 -9.13
N VAL A 263 -27.59 -0.48 -8.00
CA VAL A 263 -27.56 0.23 -6.71
C VAL A 263 -26.18 0.14 -6.10
N SER A 264 -25.66 1.23 -5.54
CA SER A 264 -24.45 1.20 -4.72
C SER A 264 -24.76 1.37 -3.23
N SER A 265 -23.83 0.96 -2.36
CA SER A 265 -23.87 1.36 -0.95
C SER A 265 -23.59 2.86 -0.78
N THR A 266 -23.80 3.36 0.43
CA THR A 266 -23.54 4.74 0.86
C THR A 266 -22.55 4.76 2.03
N ALA A 267 -21.86 5.88 2.21
CA ALA A 267 -20.99 6.10 3.37
C ALA A 267 -21.74 5.84 4.69
N PRO A 268 -21.09 5.28 5.72
CA PRO A 268 -19.66 4.97 5.82
C PRO A 268 -19.29 3.55 5.35
N ASP A 269 -20.22 2.82 4.72
CA ASP A 269 -20.00 1.43 4.37
C ASP A 269 -18.96 1.27 3.25
N PRO A 270 -18.28 0.10 3.19
CA PRO A 270 -17.51 -0.29 2.02
C PRO A 270 -18.35 -0.20 0.75
N LEU A 271 -17.73 0.23 -0.34
CA LEU A 271 -18.37 0.32 -1.63
C LEU A 271 -18.77 -1.08 -2.12
N THR A 272 -20.06 -1.20 -2.39
CA THR A 272 -20.66 -2.34 -3.07
C THR A 272 -21.45 -1.85 -4.27
N ILE A 273 -21.49 -2.66 -5.33
CA ILE A 273 -22.37 -2.44 -6.48
C ILE A 273 -23.26 -3.66 -6.61
N THR A 274 -24.58 -3.44 -6.62
CA THR A 274 -25.58 -4.48 -6.79
C THR A 274 -26.26 -4.32 -8.14
N VAL A 275 -26.17 -5.37 -8.97
CA VAL A 275 -26.84 -5.48 -10.26
C VAL A 275 -27.92 -6.54 -10.15
N GLY A 276 -29.18 -6.14 -10.10
CA GLY A 276 -30.28 -7.02 -9.72
C GLY A 276 -31.60 -6.71 -10.42
N ARG A 277 -32.63 -7.49 -10.11
CA ARG A 277 -34.00 -7.09 -10.44
C ARG A 277 -34.44 -6.08 -9.38
N GLY A 278 -34.95 -4.93 -9.84
CA GLY A 278 -35.60 -3.95 -8.98
C GLY A 278 -36.91 -4.48 -8.42
#